data_AF-A0A349HVR7-F1
#
_entry.id   AF-A0A349HVR7-F1
#
_cell.length_a   1.000
_cell.length_b   1.000
_cell.length_c   1.000
_cell.angle_alpha   90.00
_cell.angle_beta   90.00
_cell.angle_gamma   90.00
#
_symmetry.space_group_name_H-M   'P 1'
#
loop_
_entity.id
_entity.type
_entity.pdbx_description
1 polymer ?
#
loop_
_entity_poly.entity_id
_entity_poly.type
_entity_poly.pdbx_seq_one_letter_code
_entity_poly.pdbx_strand_id
1 'polypeptide(L)'
;NLATGGKKPDITFVFDVDIETSMKRVGNEKDRMESAGREFFNKVRNGYLEIAKSEPERVKVVDSTRSIEEVHKDVVEIVEKLNI
;
A
#
# COMPACT_ATOMS: atom_id res chain seq x y z
N ASN A 1 -4.33 -8.86 -18.46
CA ASN A 1 -3.59 -10.09 -18.09
C ASN A 1 -2.80 -10.76 -19.21
N LEU A 2 -2.65 -10.17 -20.40
CA LEU A 2 -1.86 -10.79 -21.49
C LEU A 2 -0.34 -10.80 -21.20
N ALA A 3 0.18 -9.70 -20.63
CA ALA A 3 1.61 -9.53 -20.38
C ALA A 3 2.18 -10.41 -19.24
N THR A 4 1.36 -10.76 -18.24
CA THR A 4 1.78 -11.55 -17.07
C THR A 4 1.36 -13.03 -17.15
N GLY A 5 0.65 -13.43 -18.21
CA GLY A 5 0.07 -14.77 -18.32
C GLY A 5 -0.92 -15.09 -17.19
N GLY A 6 -1.61 -14.07 -16.67
CA GLY A 6 -2.54 -14.21 -15.54
C GLY A 6 -1.89 -14.41 -14.17
N LYS A 7 -0.56 -14.42 -14.06
CA LYS A 7 0.12 -14.49 -12.76
C LYS A 7 -0.21 -13.26 -11.91
N LYS A 8 -0.51 -13.50 -10.64
CA LYS A 8 -0.69 -12.50 -9.60
C LYS A 8 0.19 -12.87 -8.40
N PRO A 9 0.63 -11.89 -7.59
CA PRO A 9 1.27 -12.20 -6.32
C PRO A 9 0.34 -13.00 -5.41
N ASP A 10 0.88 -13.97 -4.67
CA ASP A 10 0.15 -14.72 -3.65
C ASP A 10 -0.33 -13.79 -2.52
N ILE A 11 0.46 -12.77 -2.21
CA ILE A 11 0.09 -11.67 -1.32
C ILE A 11 0.56 -10.31 -1.85
N THR A 12 -0.22 -9.27 -1.59
CA THR A 12 0.11 -7.86 -1.82
C THR A 12 -0.25 -7.05 -0.58
N PHE A 13 0.69 -6.25 -0.07
CA PHE A 13 0.42 -5.32 1.03
C PHE A 13 0.18 -3.91 0.49
N VAL A 14 -0.93 -3.31 0.88
CA VAL A 14 -1.23 -1.89 0.66
C VAL A 14 -0.95 -1.17 1.98
N PHE A 15 0.18 -0.47 2.03
CA PHE A 15 0.55 0.41 3.14
C PHE A 15 -0.26 1.70 3.03
N ASP A 16 -1.43 1.72 3.68
CA ASP A 16 -2.33 2.87 3.60
C ASP A 16 -1.83 3.99 4.50
N VAL A 17 -1.67 5.16 3.89
CA VAL A 17 -1.27 6.39 4.57
C VAL A 17 -1.91 7.58 3.88
N ASP A 18 -2.42 8.53 4.65
CA ASP A 18 -2.93 9.76 4.08
C ASP A 18 -1.79 10.65 3.56
N ILE A 19 -2.12 11.55 2.64
CA ILE A 19 -1.14 12.42 1.98
C ILE A 19 -0.46 13.36 2.97
N GLU A 20 -1.16 13.83 4.00
CA GLU A 20 -0.57 14.77 4.94
C GLU A 20 0.51 14.09 5.78
N THR A 21 0.27 12.85 6.20
CA THR A 21 1.25 12.01 6.88
C THR A 21 2.39 11.62 5.95
N SER A 22 2.11 11.23 4.70
CA SER A 22 3.16 10.82 3.76
C SER A 22 4.09 11.97 3.38
N MET A 23 3.55 13.16 3.14
CA MET A 23 4.32 14.35 2.78
C MET A 23 5.25 14.84 3.90
N LYS A 24 4.97 14.49 5.17
CA LYS A 24 5.89 14.75 6.30
C LYS A 24 7.07 13.77 6.33
N ARG A 25 6.93 12.60 5.71
CA ARG A 25 7.92 11.51 5.71
C ARG A 25 8.75 11.48 4.44
N VAL A 26 8.17 11.88 3.31
CA VAL A 26 8.87 12.09 2.04
C VAL A 26 9.93 13.18 2.27
N GLY A 27 11.18 12.86 1.97
CA GLY A 27 12.31 13.77 2.12
C GLY A 27 12.19 15.01 1.21
N ASN A 28 13.22 15.85 1.24
CA ASN A 28 13.22 17.11 0.49
C ASN A 28 13.31 16.92 -1.04
N GLU A 29 13.77 15.76 -1.50
CA GLU A 29 13.85 15.45 -2.92
C GLU A 29 12.50 14.90 -3.41
N LYS A 30 11.87 15.69 -4.29
CA LYS A 30 10.64 15.30 -4.97
C LYS A 30 10.96 15.03 -6.42
N ASP A 31 10.70 13.83 -6.88
CA ASP A 31 10.73 13.53 -8.30
C ASP A 31 9.40 13.93 -8.96
N ARG A 32 9.26 13.58 -10.24
CA ARG A 32 8.08 13.93 -11.04
C ARG A 32 6.78 13.37 -10.44
N MET A 33 6.84 12.23 -9.75
CA MET A 33 5.71 11.58 -9.07
C MET A 33 5.34 12.32 -7.80
N GLU A 34 6.29 12.67 -6.92
CA GLU A 34 6.03 13.46 -5.69
C GLU A 34 5.47 14.85 -6.00
N SER A 35 5.67 15.33 -7.23
CA SER A 35 5.17 16.62 -7.71
C SER A 35 3.77 16.56 -8.35
N ALA A 36 3.16 15.39 -8.47
CA ALA A 36 1.87 15.20 -9.16
C ALA A 36 0.65 15.79 -8.43
N GLY A 37 0.82 16.18 -7.16
CA GLY A 37 -0.19 16.91 -6.38
C GLY A 37 -1.19 16.02 -5.63
N ARG A 38 -1.90 16.64 -4.68
CA ARG A 38 -2.77 15.94 -3.71
C ARG A 38 -3.88 15.12 -4.36
N GLU A 39 -4.52 15.64 -5.40
CA GLU A 39 -5.63 14.95 -6.08
C GLU A 39 -5.16 13.65 -6.73
N PHE A 40 -3.99 13.67 -7.37
CA PHE A 40 -3.38 12.48 -7.95
C PHE A 40 -3.12 11.40 -6.90
N PHE A 41 -2.48 11.75 -5.78
CA PHE A 41 -2.20 10.81 -4.71
C PHE A 41 -3.48 10.23 -4.08
N ASN A 42 -4.54 11.04 -3.90
CA ASN A 42 -5.80 10.55 -3.37
C ASN A 42 -6.45 9.55 -4.33
N LYS A 43 -6.38 9.82 -5.64
CA LYS A 43 -6.87 8.90 -6.66
C LYS A 43 -6.09 7.59 -6.66
N VAL A 44 -4.77 7.64 -6.53
CA VAL A 44 -3.91 6.45 -6.42
C VAL A 44 -4.24 5.64 -5.16
N ARG A 45 -4.31 6.29 -4.00
CA ARG A 45 -4.69 5.67 -2.73
C ARG A 45 -6.04 4.95 -2.85
N ASN A 46 -7.06 5.65 -3.33
CA ASN A 46 -8.40 5.07 -3.50
C ASN A 46 -8.39 3.89 -4.48
N GLY A 47 -7.60 3.95 -5.56
CA GLY A 47 -7.45 2.83 -6.49
C GLY A 47 -6.90 1.58 -5.81
N TYR A 48 -5.89 1.71 -4.96
CA TYR A 48 -5.36 0.57 -4.19
C TYR A 48 -6.37 0.03 -3.16
N LEU A 49 -7.11 0.90 -2.48
CA LEU A 49 -8.13 0.50 -1.53
C LEU A 49 -9.30 -0.25 -2.20
N GLU A 50 -9.71 0.18 -3.40
CA GLU A 50 -10.73 -0.55 -4.18
C GLU A 50 -10.24 -1.92 -4.66
N ILE A 51 -8.96 -2.05 -5.03
CA ILE A 51 -8.34 -3.35 -5.33
C ILE A 51 -8.35 -4.24 -4.08
N ALA A 52 -7.97 -3.69 -2.92
CA ALA A 52 -7.96 -4.44 -1.67
C ALA A 52 -9.35 -4.93 -1.27
N LYS A 53 -10.37 -4.09 -1.47
CA LYS A 53 -11.78 -4.44 -1.26
C LYS A 53 -12.26 -5.52 -2.23
N SER A 54 -11.80 -5.48 -3.48
CA SER A 54 -12.20 -6.43 -4.53
C SER A 54 -11.46 -7.78 -4.43
N GLU A 55 -10.26 -7.80 -3.86
CA GLU A 55 -9.41 -9.00 -3.76
C GLU A 55 -8.87 -9.21 -2.33
N PRO A 56 -9.74 -9.25 -1.30
CA PRO A 56 -9.34 -9.20 0.11
C PRO A 56 -8.58 -10.45 0.58
N GLU A 57 -8.67 -11.56 -0.14
CA GLU A 57 -7.92 -12.78 0.15
C GLU A 57 -6.41 -12.60 -0.03
N ARG A 58 -6.00 -11.95 -1.13
CA ARG A 58 -4.58 -11.75 -1.48
C ARG A 58 -4.05 -10.34 -1.22
N VAL A 59 -4.92 -9.33 -1.13
CA VAL A 59 -4.51 -7.94 -0.92
C VAL A 59 -4.88 -7.51 0.49
N LYS A 60 -3.86 -7.20 1.30
CA LYS A 60 -4.00 -6.85 2.72
C LYS A 60 -3.66 -5.38 2.92
N VAL A 61 -4.54 -4.64 3.58
CA VAL A 61 -4.29 -3.23 3.93
C VAL A 61 -3.61 -3.18 5.30
N VAL A 62 -2.54 -2.41 5.40
CA VAL A 62 -1.79 -2.16 6.63
C VAL A 62 -1.85 -0.67 6.93
N ASP A 63 -2.36 -0.30 8.10
CA ASP A 63 -2.38 1.09 8.55
C ASP A 63 -0.95 1.56 8.80
N SER A 64 -0.47 2.42 7.91
CA SER A 64 0.89 2.90 7.91
C SER A 64 1.03 4.28 8.58
N THR A 65 0.00 4.76 9.27
CA THR A 65 0.06 6.00 10.06
C THR A 65 0.76 5.80 11.42
N ARG A 66 0.84 4.54 11.88
CA ARG A 66 1.47 4.08 13.13
C ARG A 66 3.01 4.10 13.08
N SER A 67 3.66 3.68 14.18
CA SER A 67 5.12 3.55 14.21
C SER A 67 5.63 2.44 13.28
N ILE A 68 6.91 2.49 12.92
CA ILE A 68 7.50 1.46 12.05
C ILE A 68 7.46 0.07 12.70
N GLU A 69 7.63 -0.01 14.02
CA GLU A 69 7.55 -1.25 14.80
C GLU A 69 6.15 -1.83 14.79
N GLU A 70 5.13 -0.99 14.92
CA GLU A 70 3.72 -1.39 14.84
C GLU A 70 3.35 -1.88 13.44
N VAL A 71 3.73 -1.14 12.40
CA VAL A 71 3.52 -1.53 11.00
C VAL A 71 4.22 -2.86 10.69
N HIS A 72 5.47 -3.01 11.14
CA HIS A 72 6.23 -4.25 10.97
C HIS A 72 5.54 -5.43 11.66
N LYS A 73 5.09 -5.24 12.90
CA LYS A 73 4.34 -6.26 13.64
C LYS A 73 3.07 -6.68 12.89
N ASP A 74 2.29 -5.72 12.39
CA ASP A 74 1.07 -6.01 11.63
C ASP A 74 1.37 -6.86 10.38
N VAL A 75 2.46 -6.56 9.66
CA VAL A 75 2.90 -7.36 8.49
C VAL A 75 3.30 -8.77 8.90
N VAL A 76 4.10 -8.94 9.96
CA VAL A 76 4.53 -10.26 10.45
C VAL A 76 3.32 -11.11 10.84
N GLU A 77 2.37 -10.55 11.60
CA GLU A 77 1.16 -11.28 12.00
C GLU A 77 0.31 -11.72 10.80
N ILE A 78 0.28 -10.93 9.72
CA ILE A 78 -0.40 -11.32 8.48
C ILE A 78 0.33 -12.47 7.80
N VAL A 79 1.66 -12.40 7.69
CA VAL A 79 2.47 -13.45 7.05
C VAL A 79 2.37 -14.78 7.81
N GLU A 80 2.46 -14.75 9.14
CA GLU A 80 2.35 -15.95 9.98
C GLU A 80 1.00 -16.66 9.80
N LYS A 81 -0.09 -15.91 9.56
CA LYS A 81 -1.42 -16.49 9.32
C LYS A 81 -1.58 -17.15 7.94
N LEU A 82 -0.66 -16.90 7.00
CA LEU A 82 -0.77 -17.43 5.64
C LEU A 82 -0.19 -18.83 5.48
N ASN A 83 0.41 -19.41 6.52
CA ASN A 83 1.02 -20.75 6.50
C ASN A 83 1.89 -21.02 5.25
N ILE A 84 2.68 -20.01 4.83
CA ILE A 84 3.63 -20.12 3.72
C ILE A 84 4.91 -20.79 4.22
#